data_AF-C2Y364-F1
#
_entry.id   AF-C2Y364-F1
#
_cell.length_a   1.000
_cell.length_b   1.000
_cell.length_c   1.000
_cell.angle_alpha   90.00
_cell.angle_beta   90.00
_cell.angle_gamma   90.00
#
_symmetry.space_group_name_H-M   'P 1'
#
loop_
_entity.id
_entity.type
_entity.pdbx_description
1 polymer ?
#
loop_
_entity_poly.entity_id
_entity_poly.type
_entity_poly.pdbx_seq_one_letter_code
_entity_poly.pdbx_strand_id
1 'polypeptide(L)'
;MIILNRFGNNKWTSTTDHKQFILDLRLKIYLLSKKGHGDDFIQRENKEFLKYAVEQKQATKTNNFSVDIQAEQEKLLWADFVIFQFPLWWYSVPGILKGWFDRAFTSGFIYSRDERYDTGKLKGRKAMLSTTTGSPKHAYTPYGMDGDMHEKILYHINHGMLYFSGLEPVEPFIAWTPSHNEEDRKRYLEEYKKRLHNISEIPSIPYHPAPHYDENHQLKVEYR
;
A
#
# COMPACT_ATOMS: atom_id res chain seq x y z
N MET A 1 -3.76 -6.87 -2.39
CA MET A 1 -2.35 -7.00 -2.06
C MET A 1 -1.78 -8.26 -2.72
N ILE A 2 -1.09 -8.12 -3.85
CA ILE A 2 -0.25 -9.18 -4.43
C ILE A 2 1.08 -9.07 -3.70
N ILE A 3 1.60 -10.18 -3.18
CA ILE A 3 2.90 -10.21 -2.51
C ILE A 3 3.83 -11.06 -3.34
N LEU A 4 4.97 -10.47 -3.70
CA LEU A 4 5.99 -11.11 -4.51
C LEU A 4 7.30 -11.07 -3.74
N ASN A 5 7.98 -12.22 -3.71
CA ASN A 5 9.32 -12.37 -3.16
C ASN A 5 10.24 -12.89 -4.27
N ARG A 6 11.50 -12.45 -4.24
CA ARG A 6 12.57 -12.86 -5.12
C ARG A 6 13.43 -13.92 -4.43
N PHE A 7 13.31 -15.18 -4.86
CA PHE A 7 14.28 -16.22 -4.51
C PHE A 7 15.33 -16.38 -5.63
N GLY A 8 16.63 -16.24 -5.30
CA GLY A 8 17.74 -16.58 -6.20
C GLY A 8 17.69 -15.90 -7.58
N ASN A 9 18.10 -16.62 -8.64
CA ASN A 9 18.29 -16.17 -10.04
C ASN A 9 17.03 -15.56 -10.72
N ASN A 10 16.55 -14.41 -10.24
CA ASN A 10 15.53 -13.55 -10.86
C ASN A 10 14.13 -14.17 -11.05
N LYS A 11 13.77 -15.21 -10.29
CA LYS A 11 12.42 -15.80 -10.37
C LYS A 11 11.52 -15.24 -9.28
N TRP A 12 10.48 -14.51 -9.68
CA TRP A 12 9.43 -14.04 -8.77
C TRP A 12 8.50 -15.19 -8.41
N THR A 13 8.29 -15.43 -7.12
CA THR A 13 7.29 -16.37 -6.64
C THR A 13 6.20 -15.62 -5.89
N SER A 14 4.94 -15.90 -6.20
CA SER A 14 3.79 -15.44 -5.43
C SER A 14 3.40 -16.51 -4.41
N THR A 15 2.81 -16.10 -3.29
CA THR A 15 2.22 -17.03 -2.32
C THR A 15 0.92 -17.70 -2.82
N THR A 16 0.47 -17.43 -4.06
CA THR A 16 -0.81 -17.91 -4.61
C THR A 16 -0.84 -17.81 -6.14
N ASP A 17 -1.48 -18.77 -6.81
CA ASP A 17 -1.72 -18.79 -8.26
C ASP A 17 -2.47 -17.53 -8.75
N HIS A 18 -1.98 -16.90 -9.83
CA HIS A 18 -2.38 -15.57 -10.31
C HIS A 18 -3.87 -15.46 -10.67
N LYS A 19 -4.56 -16.56 -11.03
CA LYS A 19 -5.98 -16.57 -11.37
C LYS A 19 -6.91 -16.66 -10.16
N GLN A 20 -6.50 -17.33 -9.08
CA GLN A 20 -7.27 -17.44 -7.83
C GLN A 20 -7.16 -16.18 -6.96
N PHE A 21 -6.13 -15.36 -7.23
CA PHE A 21 -5.70 -14.22 -6.45
C PHE A 21 -6.73 -13.07 -6.33
N ILE A 22 -7.45 -12.69 -7.40
CA ILE A 22 -8.40 -11.55 -7.34
C ILE A 22 -9.63 -11.87 -6.47
N LEU A 23 -10.06 -13.14 -6.40
CA LEU A 23 -11.18 -13.57 -5.56
C LEU A 23 -10.78 -13.70 -4.08
N ASP A 24 -9.63 -14.31 -3.81
CA ASP A 24 -9.16 -14.59 -2.44
C ASP A 24 -8.78 -13.30 -1.69
N LEU A 25 -8.36 -12.28 -2.43
CA LEU A 25 -8.06 -10.95 -1.89
C LEU A 25 -9.31 -10.21 -1.39
N ARG A 26 -10.44 -10.36 -2.08
CA ARG A 26 -11.71 -9.78 -1.61
C ARG A 26 -12.13 -10.40 -0.29
N LEU A 27 -12.02 -11.71 -0.15
CA LEU A 27 -12.40 -12.43 1.07
C LEU A 27 -11.49 -12.11 2.27
N LYS A 28 -10.17 -12.07 2.08
CA LYS A 28 -9.23 -11.78 3.19
C LYS A 28 -9.27 -10.33 3.67
N ILE A 29 -9.33 -9.37 2.75
CA ILE A 29 -9.52 -7.96 3.12
C ILE A 29 -10.91 -7.78 3.78
N TYR A 30 -11.93 -8.52 3.33
CA TYR A 30 -13.28 -8.49 3.93
C TYR A 30 -13.34 -9.04 5.35
N LEU A 31 -12.59 -10.11 5.64
CA LEU A 31 -12.49 -10.65 6.99
C LEU A 31 -11.74 -9.70 7.93
N LEU A 32 -10.69 -9.05 7.43
CA LEU A 32 -9.92 -8.07 8.19
C LEU A 32 -10.70 -6.77 8.46
N SER A 33 -11.66 -6.38 7.63
CA SER A 33 -12.42 -5.14 7.83
C SER A 33 -13.67 -5.30 8.72
N LYS A 34 -14.06 -6.53 9.08
CA LYS A 34 -15.30 -6.80 9.83
C LYS A 34 -15.15 -6.75 11.35
N LYS A 35 -13.93 -6.78 11.87
CA LYS A 35 -13.67 -6.72 13.30
C LYS A 35 -13.64 -5.27 13.79
N GLY A 36 -14.22 -5.02 14.96
CA GLY A 36 -14.02 -3.75 15.65
C GLY A 36 -12.58 -3.66 16.15
N HIS A 37 -12.01 -2.45 16.22
CA HIS A 37 -10.62 -2.21 16.63
C HIS A 37 -10.23 -2.80 18.01
N GLY A 38 -11.19 -3.20 18.85
CA GLY A 38 -10.94 -3.88 20.11
C GLY A 38 -10.48 -5.34 19.96
N ASP A 39 -10.87 -6.02 18.88
CA ASP A 39 -10.55 -7.43 18.62
C ASP A 39 -9.19 -7.62 17.90
N ASP A 40 -8.46 -6.52 17.70
CA ASP A 40 -7.13 -6.47 17.09
C ASP A 40 -6.02 -6.90 18.06
N PHE A 41 -6.36 -7.00 19.34
CA PHE A 41 -5.44 -7.31 20.42
C PHE A 41 -5.96 -8.53 21.19
N ILE A 42 -5.10 -9.52 21.46
CA ILE A 42 -5.47 -10.71 22.24
C ILE A 42 -5.90 -10.29 23.65
N GLN A 43 -5.18 -9.34 24.24
CA GLN A 43 -5.54 -8.70 25.50
C GLN A 43 -5.28 -7.19 25.46
N ARG A 44 -6.28 -6.36 25.75
CA ARG A 44 -6.07 -4.91 25.87
C ARG A 44 -5.39 -4.55 27.19
N GLU A 45 -4.44 -3.62 27.12
CA GLU A 45 -3.81 -3.02 28.30
C GLU A 45 -4.82 -2.17 29.06
N ASN A 46 -5.55 -1.30 28.35
CA ASN A 46 -6.64 -0.52 28.92
C ASN A 46 -8.00 -1.11 28.54
N LYS A 47 -8.65 -1.74 29.53
CA LYS A 47 -9.98 -2.36 29.34
C LYS A 47 -11.12 -1.33 29.27
N GLU A 48 -10.93 -0.16 29.88
CA GLU A 48 -11.96 0.89 29.99
C GLU A 48 -11.98 1.81 28.77
N PHE A 49 -10.82 2.10 28.16
CA PHE A 49 -10.71 3.03 27.04
C PHE A 49 -9.67 2.60 26.00
N LEU A 50 -10.09 2.52 24.73
CA LEU A 50 -9.22 2.10 23.64
C LEU A 50 -8.41 3.28 23.06
N LYS A 51 -7.16 3.42 23.48
CA LYS A 51 -6.16 4.25 22.77
C LYS A 51 -5.40 3.41 21.77
N TYR A 52 -5.94 3.30 20.56
CA TYR A 52 -5.46 2.35 19.54
C TYR A 52 -3.94 2.38 19.30
N ALA A 53 -3.35 3.57 19.15
CA ALA A 53 -1.90 3.69 18.93
C ALA A 53 -1.04 3.24 20.14
N VAL A 54 -1.56 3.34 21.36
CA VAL A 54 -0.88 2.84 22.57
C VAL A 54 -0.93 1.31 22.60
N GLU A 55 -2.12 0.74 22.37
CA GLU A 55 -2.32 -0.71 22.30
C GLU A 55 -1.46 -1.33 21.18
N GLN A 56 -1.33 -0.69 20.01
CA GLN A 56 -0.43 -1.14 18.93
C GLN A 56 1.04 -1.19 19.36
N LYS A 57 1.53 -0.15 20.04
CA LYS A 57 2.92 -0.12 20.53
C LYS A 57 3.16 -1.21 21.56
N GLN A 58 2.20 -1.43 22.45
CA GLN A 58 2.31 -2.49 23.45
C GLN A 58 2.25 -3.87 22.80
N ALA A 59 1.31 -4.09 21.88
CA ALA A 59 1.15 -5.35 21.17
C ALA A 59 2.37 -5.70 20.31
N THR A 60 3.06 -4.71 19.76
CA THR A 60 4.36 -4.91 19.09
C THR A 60 5.41 -5.48 20.05
N LYS A 61 5.47 -5.00 21.30
CA LYS A 61 6.46 -5.43 22.29
C LYS A 61 6.15 -6.82 22.87
N THR A 62 4.87 -7.16 22.99
CA THR A 62 4.41 -8.37 23.67
C THR A 62 3.86 -9.45 22.73
N ASN A 63 3.95 -9.22 21.42
CA ASN A 63 3.37 -10.07 20.38
C ASN A 63 1.86 -10.36 20.59
N ASN A 64 1.11 -9.31 20.94
CA ASN A 64 -0.28 -9.41 21.39
C ASN A 64 -1.30 -8.95 20.33
N PHE A 65 -0.88 -8.89 19.06
CA PHE A 65 -1.80 -8.68 17.94
C PHE A 65 -2.66 -9.92 17.69
N SER A 66 -3.85 -9.74 17.13
CA SER A 66 -4.66 -10.86 16.66
C SER A 66 -3.94 -11.63 15.55
N VAL A 67 -4.22 -12.94 15.46
CA VAL A 67 -3.58 -13.85 14.49
C VAL A 67 -3.72 -13.35 13.06
N ASP A 68 -4.87 -12.75 12.72
CA ASP A 68 -5.11 -12.19 11.40
C ASP A 68 -4.22 -10.98 11.09
N ILE A 69 -3.90 -10.13 12.06
CA ILE A 69 -2.96 -9.01 11.88
C ILE A 69 -1.52 -9.52 11.75
N GLN A 70 -1.12 -10.46 12.62
CA GLN A 70 0.22 -11.05 12.57
C GLN A 70 0.51 -11.70 11.21
N ALA A 71 -0.44 -12.46 10.67
CA ALA A 71 -0.29 -13.11 9.37
C ALA A 71 -0.10 -12.12 8.20
N GLU A 72 -0.69 -10.93 8.28
CA GLU A 72 -0.50 -9.88 7.26
C GLU A 72 0.81 -9.12 7.46
N GLN A 73 1.24 -8.93 8.70
CA GLN A 73 2.53 -8.35 9.05
C GLN A 73 3.70 -9.24 8.60
N GLU A 74 3.63 -10.55 8.83
CA GLU A 74 4.63 -11.53 8.36
C GLU A 74 4.75 -11.51 6.83
N LYS A 75 3.61 -11.45 6.16
CA LYS A 75 3.52 -11.30 4.70
C LYS A 75 4.23 -10.04 4.18
N LEU A 76 4.08 -8.91 4.87
CA LEU A 76 4.78 -7.66 4.53
C LEU A 76 6.29 -7.79 4.72
N LEU A 77 6.74 -8.43 5.80
CA LEU A 77 8.17 -8.65 6.04
C LEU A 77 8.77 -9.63 5.02
N TRP A 78 8.00 -10.62 4.59
CA TRP A 78 8.42 -11.58 3.56
C TRP A 78 8.49 -10.96 2.16
N ALA A 79 7.73 -9.92 1.87
CA ALA A 79 7.67 -9.32 0.53
C ALA A 79 8.96 -8.59 0.14
N ASP A 80 9.36 -8.70 -1.12
CA ASP A 80 10.29 -7.73 -1.75
C ASP A 80 9.53 -6.71 -2.60
N PHE A 81 8.35 -7.10 -3.08
CA PHE A 81 7.47 -6.25 -3.87
C PHE A 81 6.00 -6.46 -3.49
N VAL A 82 5.27 -5.37 -3.25
CA VAL A 82 3.85 -5.40 -2.86
C VAL A 82 2.99 -4.66 -3.88
N ILE A 83 1.96 -5.29 -4.41
CA ILE A 83 1.02 -4.64 -5.34
C ILE A 83 -0.34 -4.44 -4.67
N PHE A 84 -0.83 -3.21 -4.61
CA PHE A 84 -2.15 -2.90 -4.10
C PHE A 84 -3.14 -2.75 -5.27
N GLN A 85 -3.92 -3.80 -5.52
CA GLN A 85 -4.99 -3.79 -6.52
C GLN A 85 -6.32 -3.33 -5.92
N PHE A 86 -6.92 -2.26 -6.46
CA PHE A 86 -8.22 -1.76 -5.99
C PHE A 86 -8.94 -0.88 -7.04
N PRO A 87 -10.28 -0.81 -7.06
CA PRO A 87 -10.97 0.26 -7.78
C PRO A 87 -10.82 1.59 -7.03
N LEU A 88 -10.57 2.68 -7.75
CA LEU A 88 -10.50 4.02 -7.17
C LEU A 88 -11.91 4.45 -6.75
N TRP A 89 -12.17 4.51 -5.45
CA TRP A 89 -13.46 4.90 -4.89
C TRP A 89 -13.29 6.16 -4.07
N TRP A 90 -14.09 7.19 -4.38
CA TRP A 90 -14.00 8.50 -3.72
C TRP A 90 -12.55 9.00 -3.66
N TYR A 91 -11.83 8.90 -4.78
CA TYR A 91 -10.45 9.36 -4.93
C TYR A 91 -9.44 8.70 -3.97
N SER A 92 -9.76 7.49 -3.49
CA SER A 92 -8.91 6.76 -2.55
C SER A 92 -9.08 5.25 -2.70
N VAL A 93 -8.40 4.51 -1.81
CA VAL A 93 -8.62 3.08 -1.64
C VAL A 93 -10.02 2.80 -1.06
N PRO A 94 -10.68 1.69 -1.44
CA PRO A 94 -11.91 1.24 -0.79
C PRO A 94 -11.75 1.12 0.73
N GLY A 95 -12.80 1.42 1.50
CA GLY A 95 -12.74 1.43 2.98
C GLY A 95 -12.22 0.13 3.60
N ILE A 96 -12.50 -1.00 2.96
CA ILE A 96 -11.98 -2.34 3.30
C ILE A 96 -10.44 -2.40 3.23
N LEU A 97 -9.82 -1.83 2.19
CA LEU A 97 -8.37 -1.75 2.03
C LEU A 97 -7.77 -0.67 2.95
N LYS A 98 -8.49 0.42 3.18
CA LYS A 98 -8.08 1.41 4.20
C LYS A 98 -8.01 0.78 5.59
N GLY A 99 -9.01 0.01 5.98
CA GLY A 99 -9.02 -0.74 7.25
C GLY A 99 -7.89 -1.76 7.34
N TRP A 100 -7.53 -2.41 6.22
CA TRP A 100 -6.34 -3.25 6.16
C TRP A 100 -5.07 -2.46 6.47
N PHE A 101 -4.86 -1.28 5.87
CA PHE A 101 -3.71 -0.42 6.20
C PHE A 101 -3.71 -0.05 7.69
N ASP A 102 -4.86 0.36 8.23
CA ASP A 102 -4.97 0.78 9.63
C ASP A 102 -4.60 -0.33 10.63
N ARG A 103 -4.88 -1.59 10.28
CA ARG A 103 -4.65 -2.77 11.13
C ARG A 103 -3.30 -3.44 10.89
N ALA A 104 -2.76 -3.40 9.67
CA ALA A 104 -1.47 -4.02 9.33
C ALA A 104 -0.29 -3.07 9.52
N PHE A 105 -0.46 -1.78 9.22
CA PHE A 105 0.59 -0.75 9.36
C PHE A 105 0.57 -0.18 10.78
N THR A 106 0.95 -1.00 11.75
CA THR A 106 0.80 -0.65 13.17
C THR A 106 1.99 0.12 13.72
N SER A 107 1.72 0.98 14.71
CA SER A 107 2.77 1.73 15.42
C SER A 107 3.68 0.81 16.22
N GLY A 108 4.99 1.01 16.10
CA GLY A 108 6.04 0.18 16.69
C GLY A 108 6.45 -0.99 15.79
N PHE A 109 5.54 -1.54 14.98
CA PHE A 109 5.85 -2.62 14.06
C PHE A 109 6.29 -2.11 12.69
N ILE A 110 5.43 -1.40 11.94
CA ILE A 110 5.75 -0.86 10.61
C ILE A 110 6.36 0.53 10.66
N TYR A 111 5.91 1.38 11.58
CA TYR A 111 6.43 2.75 11.70
C TYR A 111 6.63 3.15 13.16
N SER A 112 7.62 4.02 13.39
CA SER A 112 7.87 4.67 14.67
C SER A 112 8.21 6.14 14.44
N ARG A 113 8.57 6.87 15.50
CA ARG A 113 8.96 8.28 15.35
C ARG A 113 10.22 8.43 14.49
N ASP A 114 11.15 7.48 14.64
CA ASP A 114 12.48 7.51 14.04
C ASP A 114 12.60 6.59 12.82
N GLU A 115 11.66 5.64 12.65
CA GLU A 115 11.57 4.72 11.53
C GLU A 115 10.35 5.05 10.67
N ARG A 116 10.52 5.98 9.73
CA ARG A 116 9.51 6.41 8.75
C ARG A 116 10.22 6.90 7.49
N TYR A 117 9.52 6.95 6.37
CA TYR A 117 10.11 7.37 5.09
C TYR A 117 11.34 6.49 4.73
N ASP A 118 12.46 7.09 4.35
CA ASP A 118 13.70 6.41 3.93
C ASP A 118 14.42 5.61 5.04
N THR A 119 13.93 5.70 6.29
CA THR A 119 14.36 4.88 7.45
C THR A 119 13.27 3.92 7.93
N GLY A 120 12.14 3.82 7.24
CA GLY A 120 11.01 2.96 7.63
C GLY A 120 11.35 1.47 7.62
N LYS A 121 10.58 0.67 8.36
CA LYS A 121 10.84 -0.77 8.53
C LYS A 121 10.73 -1.59 7.25
N LEU A 122 9.99 -1.10 6.26
CA LEU A 122 9.82 -1.75 4.97
C LEU A 122 10.85 -1.30 3.93
N LYS A 123 11.90 -0.56 4.33
CA LYS A 123 13.00 -0.15 3.46
C LYS A 123 13.56 -1.32 2.64
N GLY A 124 13.91 -1.03 1.38
CA GLY A 124 14.45 -2.00 0.42
C GLY A 124 13.39 -2.80 -0.32
N ARG A 125 12.10 -2.58 -0.02
CA ARG A 125 10.97 -3.22 -0.69
C ARG A 125 10.23 -2.21 -1.54
N LYS A 126 9.74 -2.65 -2.70
CA LYS A 126 8.98 -1.81 -3.63
C LYS A 126 7.47 -2.01 -3.49
N ALA A 127 6.69 -1.01 -3.85
CA ALA A 127 5.24 -1.14 -3.91
C ALA A 127 4.61 -0.44 -5.12
N MET A 128 3.64 -1.09 -5.75
CA MET A 128 2.89 -0.55 -6.89
C MET A 128 1.40 -0.46 -6.56
N LEU A 129 0.79 0.70 -6.80
CA LEU A 129 -0.67 0.81 -6.86
C LEU A 129 -1.13 0.33 -8.25
N SER A 130 -2.12 -0.57 -8.27
CA SER A 130 -2.80 -1.00 -9.49
C SER A 130 -4.28 -0.68 -9.36
N THR A 131 -4.78 0.28 -10.12
CA THR A 131 -6.14 0.79 -9.95
C THR A 131 -6.94 0.90 -11.23
N THR A 132 -8.26 0.94 -11.06
CA THR A 132 -9.23 1.15 -12.14
C THR A 132 -10.06 2.39 -11.83
N THR A 133 -10.32 3.23 -12.83
CA THR A 133 -11.10 4.47 -12.64
C THR A 133 -12.48 4.40 -13.30
N GLY A 134 -13.40 5.23 -12.79
CA GLY A 134 -14.69 5.50 -13.43
C GLY A 134 -14.59 6.56 -14.53
N SER A 135 -13.68 7.53 -14.40
CA SER A 135 -13.46 8.62 -15.36
C SER A 135 -12.28 8.34 -16.30
N PRO A 136 -12.27 8.92 -17.52
CA PRO A 136 -11.20 8.75 -18.50
C PRO A 136 -9.91 9.46 -18.07
N LYS A 137 -8.77 9.04 -18.63
CA LYS A 137 -7.43 9.59 -18.30
C LYS A 137 -7.34 11.12 -18.36
N HIS A 138 -7.98 11.75 -19.33
CA HIS A 138 -7.89 13.21 -19.51
C HIS A 138 -8.56 14.02 -18.38
N ALA A 139 -9.49 13.41 -17.64
CA ALA A 139 -10.11 14.03 -16.46
C ALA A 139 -9.11 14.18 -15.30
N TYR A 140 -8.03 13.38 -15.28
CA TYR A 140 -7.05 13.33 -14.20
C TYR A 140 -5.70 13.98 -14.55
N THR A 141 -5.74 15.05 -15.35
CA THR A 141 -4.55 15.87 -15.65
C THR A 141 -4.45 17.04 -14.66
N PRO A 142 -3.34 17.82 -14.65
CA PRO A 142 -3.22 19.01 -13.80
C PRO A 142 -4.37 20.02 -13.94
N TYR A 143 -4.99 20.05 -15.13
CA TYR A 143 -6.12 20.92 -15.48
C TYR A 143 -7.44 20.16 -15.65
N GLY A 144 -7.44 18.85 -15.42
CA GLY A 144 -8.62 18.01 -15.55
C GLY A 144 -9.59 18.20 -14.39
N MET A 145 -10.88 17.95 -14.64
CA MET A 145 -11.96 18.16 -13.65
C MET A 145 -11.76 17.34 -12.36
N ASP A 146 -11.17 16.15 -12.47
CA ASP A 146 -10.94 15.24 -11.35
C ASP A 146 -9.58 15.49 -10.65
N GLY A 147 -8.73 16.34 -11.21
CA GLY A 147 -7.40 16.70 -10.69
C GLY A 147 -6.31 15.68 -11.01
N ASP A 148 -5.05 16.11 -10.93
CA ASP A 148 -3.90 15.29 -11.32
C ASP A 148 -3.84 13.95 -10.55
N MET A 149 -3.78 12.85 -11.30
CA MET A 149 -3.77 11.50 -10.72
C MET A 149 -2.60 11.28 -9.76
N HIS A 150 -1.41 11.77 -10.09
CA HIS A 150 -0.19 11.46 -9.35
C HIS A 150 0.00 12.42 -8.18
N GLU A 151 -0.08 13.72 -8.46
CA GLU A 151 0.25 14.79 -7.51
C GLU A 151 -0.87 15.11 -6.53
N LYS A 152 -2.14 14.83 -6.89
CA LYS A 152 -3.30 15.13 -6.03
C LYS A 152 -3.99 13.88 -5.51
N ILE A 153 -4.26 12.92 -6.39
CA ILE A 153 -5.15 11.80 -6.06
C ILE A 153 -4.41 10.62 -5.45
N LEU A 154 -3.25 10.22 -5.95
CA LEU A 154 -2.51 9.07 -5.42
C LEU A 154 -1.40 9.48 -4.44
N TYR A 155 -1.10 10.77 -4.30
CA TYR A 155 -0.03 11.26 -3.43
C TYR A 155 -0.22 10.81 -1.98
N HIS A 156 -1.43 10.90 -1.41
CA HIS A 156 -1.65 10.49 -0.01
C HIS A 156 -1.43 8.99 0.22
N ILE A 157 -1.64 8.14 -0.79
CA ILE A 157 -1.39 6.71 -0.70
C ILE A 157 0.10 6.42 -0.90
N ASN A 158 0.67 6.90 -2.02
CA ASN A 158 2.07 6.67 -2.34
C ASN A 158 3.01 7.29 -1.31
N HIS A 159 2.83 8.57 -0.97
CA HIS A 159 3.68 9.24 0.01
C HIS A 159 3.25 8.95 1.45
N GLY A 160 1.96 9.15 1.75
CA GLY A 160 1.44 9.11 3.13
C GLY A 160 1.27 7.72 3.73
N MET A 161 1.13 6.67 2.90
CA MET A 161 1.00 5.29 3.38
C MET A 161 2.23 4.47 3.01
N LEU A 162 2.59 4.40 1.73
CA LEU A 162 3.67 3.53 1.25
C LEU A 162 5.05 4.08 1.63
N TYR A 163 5.41 5.26 1.15
CA TYR A 163 6.72 5.85 1.43
C TYR A 163 6.91 6.07 2.93
N PHE A 164 5.89 6.58 3.64
CA PHE A 164 5.92 6.71 5.10
C PHE A 164 6.30 5.40 5.82
N SER A 165 5.85 4.25 5.34
CA SER A 165 6.19 2.93 5.91
C SER A 165 7.58 2.40 5.55
N GLY A 166 8.28 3.09 4.63
CA GLY A 166 9.58 2.69 4.08
C GLY A 166 9.50 1.89 2.79
N LEU A 167 8.30 1.59 2.28
CA LEU A 167 8.17 1.05 0.93
C LEU A 167 8.61 2.09 -0.09
N GLU A 168 9.29 1.66 -1.15
CA GLU A 168 9.64 2.48 -2.31
C GLU A 168 8.48 2.44 -3.32
N PRO A 169 7.65 3.50 -3.42
CA PRO A 169 6.51 3.49 -4.31
C PRO A 169 7.00 3.61 -5.76
N VAL A 170 6.42 2.81 -6.64
CA VAL A 170 6.75 2.83 -8.06
C VAL A 170 5.56 3.31 -8.88
N GLU A 171 5.83 3.70 -10.14
CA GLU A 171 4.81 4.15 -11.07
C GLU A 171 3.56 3.23 -11.08
N PRO A 172 2.36 3.78 -10.82
CA PRO A 172 1.15 3.00 -10.71
C PRO A 172 0.72 2.43 -12.06
N PHE A 173 0.04 1.28 -12.02
CA PHE A 173 -0.72 0.77 -13.16
C PHE A 173 -2.16 1.27 -13.08
N ILE A 174 -2.66 1.93 -14.12
CA ILE A 174 -4.00 2.50 -14.11
C ILE A 174 -4.76 2.08 -15.36
N ALA A 175 -5.83 1.31 -15.16
CA ALA A 175 -6.79 1.01 -16.21
C ALA A 175 -7.92 2.04 -16.18
N TRP A 176 -7.96 2.90 -17.20
CA TRP A 176 -8.95 3.96 -17.32
C TRP A 176 -10.25 3.41 -17.92
N THR A 177 -11.37 3.67 -17.26
CA THR A 177 -12.74 3.34 -17.74
C THR A 177 -12.93 1.89 -18.22
N PRO A 178 -12.39 0.84 -17.55
CA PRO A 178 -12.37 -0.53 -18.10
C PRO A 178 -13.77 -1.17 -18.22
N SER A 179 -14.79 -0.60 -17.59
CA SER A 179 -16.18 -1.05 -17.72
C SER A 179 -16.78 -0.76 -19.10
N HIS A 180 -16.23 0.21 -19.87
CA HIS A 180 -16.88 0.73 -21.07
C HIS A 180 -16.66 -0.14 -22.31
N ASN A 181 -15.51 -0.81 -22.44
CA ASN A 181 -15.14 -1.55 -23.66
C ASN A 181 -14.36 -2.84 -23.34
N GLU A 182 -14.71 -3.95 -23.99
CA GLU A 182 -14.02 -5.23 -23.85
C GLU A 182 -12.61 -5.24 -24.44
N GLU A 183 -12.40 -4.56 -25.57
CA GLU A 183 -11.08 -4.48 -26.20
C GLU A 183 -10.08 -3.75 -25.30
N ASP A 184 -10.52 -2.66 -24.67
CA ASP A 184 -9.71 -1.94 -23.68
C ASP A 184 -9.37 -2.84 -22.49
N ARG A 185 -10.31 -3.66 -22.00
CA ARG A 185 -10.02 -4.64 -20.94
C ARG A 185 -8.94 -5.64 -21.36
N LYS A 186 -9.04 -6.21 -22.57
CA LYS A 186 -8.03 -7.15 -23.09
C LYS A 186 -6.67 -6.47 -23.22
N ARG A 187 -6.64 -5.23 -23.72
CA ARG A 187 -5.40 -4.43 -23.80
C ARG A 187 -4.78 -4.21 -22.43
N TYR A 188 -5.55 -3.75 -21.44
CA TYR A 188 -5.05 -3.53 -20.08
C TYR A 188 -4.54 -4.82 -19.44
N LEU A 189 -5.17 -5.97 -19.67
CA LEU A 189 -4.67 -7.25 -19.16
C LEU A 189 -3.31 -7.62 -19.75
N GLU A 190 -3.10 -7.41 -21.06
CA GLU A 190 -1.80 -7.67 -21.69
C GLU A 190 -0.72 -6.66 -21.25
N GLU A 191 -1.07 -5.38 -21.10
CA GLU A 191 -0.18 -4.36 -20.55
C GLU A 191 0.22 -4.68 -19.11
N TYR A 192 -0.75 -5.07 -18.27
CA TYR A 192 -0.50 -5.46 -16.89
C TYR A 192 0.41 -6.70 -16.83
N LYS A 193 0.17 -7.70 -17.67
CA LYS A 193 1.03 -8.89 -17.78
C LYS A 193 2.47 -8.52 -18.16
N LYS A 194 2.67 -7.65 -19.16
CA LYS A 194 4.00 -7.14 -19.54
C LYS A 194 4.66 -6.38 -18.39
N ARG A 195 3.90 -5.55 -17.67
CA ARG A 195 4.37 -4.81 -16.49
C ARG A 195 4.84 -5.75 -15.38
N LEU A 196 4.12 -6.84 -15.13
CA LEU A 196 4.51 -7.86 -14.15
C LEU A 196 5.77 -8.63 -14.57
N HIS A 197 5.97 -8.90 -15.86
CA HIS A 197 7.21 -9.51 -16.34
C HIS A 197 8.44 -8.62 -16.10
N ASN A 198 8.28 -7.31 -16.23
CA ASN A 198 9.36 -6.32 -16.07
C ASN A 198 9.26 -5.57 -14.73
N ILE A 199 8.71 -6.21 -13.69
CA ILE A 199 8.35 -5.55 -12.43
C ILE A 199 9.54 -4.91 -11.70
N SER A 200 10.74 -5.46 -11.88
CA SER A 200 11.98 -4.94 -11.28
C SER A 200 12.45 -3.64 -11.93
N GLU A 201 12.05 -3.40 -13.18
CA GLU A 201 12.46 -2.25 -14.00
C GLU A 201 11.51 -1.06 -13.85
N ILE A 202 10.43 -1.22 -13.08
CA ILE A 202 9.46 -0.15 -12.91
C ILE A 202 10.12 1.04 -12.21
N PRO A 203 10.05 2.25 -12.79
CA PRO A 203 10.59 3.45 -12.18
C PRO A 203 9.95 3.76 -10.84
N SER A 204 10.78 4.11 -9.88
CA SER A 204 10.36 4.56 -8.56
C SER A 204 9.91 6.02 -8.62
N ILE A 205 8.91 6.38 -7.81
CA ILE A 205 8.46 7.76 -7.67
C ILE A 205 9.48 8.50 -6.80
N PRO A 206 10.12 9.57 -7.28
CA PRO A 206 11.20 10.23 -6.57
C PRO A 206 10.66 11.13 -5.45
N TYR A 207 10.58 10.59 -4.24
CA TYR A 207 10.31 11.38 -3.03
C TYR A 207 11.61 11.84 -2.37
N HIS A 208 11.56 12.99 -1.70
CA HIS A 208 12.71 13.50 -0.96
C HIS A 208 12.95 12.66 0.31
N PRO A 209 14.21 12.27 0.61
CA PRO A 209 14.56 11.60 1.86
C PRO A 209 14.62 12.59 3.03
N ALA A 210 14.58 12.09 4.26
CA ALA A 210 14.57 12.91 5.46
C ALA A 210 15.67 14.00 5.52
N PRO A 211 16.92 13.77 5.06
CA PRO A 211 17.98 14.80 5.08
C PRO A 211 17.70 16.03 4.20
N HIS A 212 16.74 15.97 3.27
CA HIS A 212 16.35 17.10 2.43
C HIS A 212 15.44 18.10 3.17
N TYR A 213 14.92 17.72 4.34
CA TYR A 213 14.05 18.55 5.15
C TYR A 213 14.82 19.18 6.31
N ASP A 214 14.38 20.36 6.74
CA ASP A 214 14.90 21.04 7.92
C ASP A 214 14.22 20.58 9.23
N GLU A 215 14.61 21.20 10.35
CA GLU A 215 14.05 20.91 11.68
C GLU A 215 12.55 21.19 11.83
N ASN A 216 11.97 22.00 10.93
CA ASN A 216 10.54 22.30 10.86
C ASN A 216 9.81 21.38 9.87
N HIS A 217 10.47 20.32 9.41
CA HIS A 217 10.02 19.41 8.35
C HIS A 217 9.66 20.14 7.04
N GLN A 218 10.30 21.27 6.76
CA GLN A 218 10.16 21.98 5.48
C GLN A 218 11.25 21.54 4.52
N LEU A 219 10.92 21.44 3.22
CA LEU A 219 11.91 21.14 2.20
C LEU A 219 12.90 22.31 2.10
N LYS A 220 14.20 22.01 2.26
CA LYS A 220 15.26 23.01 2.19
C LYS A 220 15.30 23.64 0.80
N VAL A 221 15.71 24.90 0.74
CA VAL A 221 15.60 25.74 -0.47
C VAL A 221 16.34 25.12 -1.66
N GLU A 222 17.48 24.46 -1.43
CA GLU A 222 18.28 23.80 -2.46
C GLU A 222 17.59 22.58 -3.12
N TYR A 223 16.49 22.09 -2.56
CA TYR A 223 15.72 20.95 -3.09
C TYR A 223 14.32 21.35 -3.61
N ARG A 224 13.95 22.63 -3.59
CA ARG A 224 12.65 23.12 -4.07
C ARG A 224 12.57 23.22 -5.59
#